data_AF-A0A3C1BFK4-F1
#
_entry.id   AF-A0A3C1BFK4-F1
#
_cell.length_a   1.000
_cell.length_b   1.000
_cell.length_c   1.000
_cell.angle_alpha   90.00
_cell.angle_beta   90.00
_cell.angle_gamma   90.00
#
_symmetry.space_group_name_H-M   'P 1'
#
loop_
_entity.id
_entity.type
_entity.pdbx_description
1 polymer ?
#
loop_
_entity_poly.entity_id
_entity_poly.type
_entity_poly.pdbx_seq_one_letter_code
_entity_poly.pdbx_strand_id
1 'polypeptide(L)' 'MTLVTNLNCKGTQTQINNYEIKGGGRWIHWEELDEDFSAEGFLKSPLPGEI' A
#
# COMPACT_ATOMS: atom_id res chain seq x y z
N MET A 1 9.93 25.94 -5.78
CA MET A 1 8.90 25.28 -4.95
C MET A 1 8.21 24.27 -5.84
N THR A 2 8.75 23.06 -5.94
CA THR A 2 8.18 21.98 -6.75
C THR A 2 8.13 20.75 -5.86
N LEU A 3 6.93 20.21 -5.74
CA LEU A 3 6.55 19.15 -4.84
C LEU A 3 7.43 17.92 -5.01
N VAL A 4 7.70 17.27 -3.88
CA VAL A 4 8.44 16.01 -3.76
C VAL A 4 7.61 14.89 -4.41
N THR A 5 7.59 14.81 -5.74
CA THR A 5 6.93 13.73 -6.48
C THR A 5 7.92 12.62 -6.75
N ASN A 6 8.34 11.90 -5.71
CA ASN A 6 9.04 10.62 -5.86
C ASN A 6 8.62 9.68 -4.73
N LEU A 7 7.32 9.50 -4.52
CA LEU A 7 6.86 8.18 -4.11
C LEU A 7 6.92 7.32 -5.37
N ASN A 8 7.93 6.44 -5.44
CA ASN A 8 8.09 5.48 -6.50
C ASN A 8 7.02 4.38 -6.33
N CYS A 9 5.77 4.71 -6.64
CA CYS A 9 4.67 3.75 -6.66
C CYS A 9 4.97 2.76 -7.79
N LYS A 10 5.08 1.47 -7.49
CA LYS A 10 5.38 0.44 -8.50
C LYS A 10 4.27 0.26 -9.55
N GLY A 11 3.07 0.79 -9.32
CA GLY A 11 1.92 0.71 -10.22
C GLY A 11 1.45 2.07 -10.74
N THR A 12 0.82 2.06 -11.91
CA THR A 12 0.06 3.22 -12.43
C THR A 12 -1.15 3.52 -11.53
N GLN A 13 -1.70 4.73 -11.59
CA GLN A 13 -2.88 5.07 -10.80
C GLN A 13 -4.07 4.13 -11.06
N THR A 14 -4.24 3.69 -12.31
CA THR A 14 -5.28 2.72 -12.69
C THR A 14 -5.07 1.38 -11.98
N GLN A 15 -3.83 0.86 -12.00
CA GLN A 15 -3.50 -0.40 -11.32
C GLN A 15 -3.67 -0.28 -9.80
N ILE A 16 -3.22 0.84 -9.20
CA ILE A 16 -3.39 1.09 -7.77
C ILE A 16 -4.87 1.18 -7.38
N ASN A 17 -5.73 1.71 -8.24
CA ASN A 17 -7.16 1.77 -7.97
C ASN A 17 -7.87 0.41 -8.15
N ASN A 18 -7.23 -0.56 -8.79
CA ASN A 18 -7.77 -1.90 -9.04
C ASN A 18 -7.36 -2.90 -7.95
N TYR A 19 -7.70 -2.59 -6.69
CA TYR A 19 -7.42 -3.44 -5.54
C TYR A 19 -8.63 -4.27 -5.13
N GLU A 20 -8.35 -5.39 -4.46
CA GLU A 20 -9.37 -6.20 -3.79
C GLU A 20 -9.11 -6.28 -2.28
N ILE A 21 -10.19 -6.28 -1.49
CA ILE A 21 -10.12 -6.54 -0.05
C ILE A 21 -10.29 -8.04 0.19
N LYS A 22 -9.29 -8.68 0.79
CA LYS A 22 -9.29 -10.12 1.07
C LYS A 22 -9.26 -10.43 2.58
N GLY A 23 -9.57 -11.68 2.94
CA GLY A 23 -9.44 -12.19 4.31
C GLY A 23 -10.29 -11.45 5.34
N GLY A 24 -11.49 -11.00 4.98
CA GLY A 24 -12.39 -10.28 5.87
C GLY A 24 -11.92 -8.88 6.26
N GLY A 25 -11.14 -8.21 5.39
CA GLY A 25 -10.62 -6.86 5.65
C GLY A 25 -9.19 -6.80 6.20
N ARG A 26 -8.50 -7.94 6.25
CA ARG A 26 -7.12 -8.01 6.78
C ARG A 26 -6.05 -7.66 5.74
N TRP A 27 -6.39 -7.78 4.46
CA TRP A 27 -5.45 -7.62 3.35
C TRP A 27 -6.05 -6.78 2.24
N ILE A 28 -5.20 -5.99 1.60
CA ILE A 28 -5.45 -5.36 0.31
C ILE A 28 -4.53 -6.05 -0.71
N HIS A 29 -5.10 -6.52 -1.82
CA HIS A 29 -4.39 -7.29 -2.84
C HIS A 29 -4.47 -6.58 -4.20
N TRP A 30 -3.35 -6.52 -4.91
CA TRP A 30 -3.24 -6.06 -6.29
C TRP A 30 -2.72 -7.19 -7.17
N GLU A 31 -3.62 -7.89 -7.87
CA GLU A 31 -3.27 -9.04 -8.74
C GLU A 31 -2.29 -8.64 -9.84
N GLU A 32 -2.53 -7.50 -10.52
CA GLU A 32 -1.67 -7.02 -11.61
C GLU A 32 -0.25 -6.66 -11.17
N LEU A 33 -0.08 -6.33 -9.89
CA LEU A 33 1.22 -5.94 -9.32
C LEU A 33 1.89 -7.11 -8.59
N ASP A 34 1.18 -8.22 -8.39
CA ASP A 34 1.60 -9.33 -7.52
C ASP A 34 2.01 -8.83 -6.11
N GLU A 35 1.21 -7.90 -5.57
CA GLU A 35 1.46 -7.27 -4.26
C GLU A 35 0.30 -7.44 -3.29
N ASP A 36 0.65 -7.70 -2.03
CA ASP A 36 -0.25 -7.76 -0.89
C ASP A 36 0.15 -6.76 0.19
N PHE A 37 -0.84 -6.11 0.81
CA PHE A 37 -0.64 -5.20 1.92
C PHE A 37 -1.43 -5.64 3.16
N SER A 38 -0.74 -5.81 4.28
CA SER A 38 -1.33 -6.22 5.56
C SER A 38 -1.87 -5.04 6.34
N ALA A 39 -3.18 -5.01 6.62
CA ALA A 39 -3.77 -4.02 7.51
C ALA A 39 -3.21 -4.16 8.93
N GLU A 40 -3.06 -5.39 9.43
CA GLU A 40 -2.49 -5.63 10.76
C GLU A 40 -1.02 -5.23 10.84
N GLY A 41 -0.22 -5.57 9.83
CA GLY A 41 1.19 -5.17 9.78
C GLY A 41 1.34 -3.66 9.78
N PHE A 42 0.48 -2.94 9.05
CA PHE A 42 0.47 -1.48 9.03
C PHE A 42 0.13 -0.88 10.40
N LEU A 43 -0.93 -1.37 11.04
CA LEU A 43 -1.37 -0.85 12.35
C LEU A 43 -0.41 -1.17 13.50
N LYS A 44 0.34 -2.27 13.39
CA LYS A 44 1.36 -2.69 14.36
C LYS A 44 2.72 -2.07 14.08
N SER A 45 2.92 -1.45 12.93
CA SER A 45 4.18 -0.81 12.59
C SER A 45 4.42 0.35 13.57
N PRO A 46 5.63 0.46 14.14
CA PRO A 46 5.98 1.64 14.91
C PRO A 46 5.79 2.89 14.04
N LEU A 47 5.37 3.98 14.67
CA LEU A 47 5.25 5.24 13.97
C LEU A 47 6.64 5.66 13.46
N PRO A 48 6.74 6.27 12.26
CA PRO A 48 8.02 6.77 11.77
C PRO A 48 8.64 7.73 12.81
N GLY A 49 9.78 7.35 13.38
CA GLY A 49 10.50 8.15 14.37
C GLY A 49 10.44 7.64 15.82
N GLU A 50 9.68 6.57 16.09
CA GLU A 50 9.80 5.83 17.35
C GLU A 50 10.82 4.70 17.16
N ILE A 51 12.05 4.92 17.67
CA ILE A 51 13.06 3.88 17.91
C ILE A 51 13.21 3.62 19.41
#